data_AF-Q10F32-F1
#
_entry.id   AF-Q10F32-F1
#
_cell.length_a   1.000
_cell.length_b   1.000
_cell.length_c   1.000
_cell.angle_alpha   90.00
_cell.angle_beta   90.00
_cell.angle_gamma   90.00
#
_symmetry.space_group_name_H-M   'P 1'
#
loop_
_entity.id
_entity.type
_entity.pdbx_description
1 polymer ?
#
loop_
_entity_poly.entity_id
_entity_poly.type
_entity_poly.pdbx_seq_one_letter_code
_entity_poly.pdbx_strand_id
1 'polypeptide(L)'
;MALFLPLLVAASLFSPAAALLAGGEHGVVVVEPRQVEIMFDLATQSWYHELYRPLKAALTDDGAGPELMGHAVVDLLDDDQPPSKQITVRLFASGGGGDEAKLLVAEDDAYVAGFANRTGHWHTFRGGRCHHPVIIPAGGAAPCTELPFGGTYRELIGGVANLRAVPLGRASAESAMRVLSRYDPATTPAADAKMVVAKFMVMVTEPMRLKAVSRAVGGRWEEESYLSSDEAKYVPYWGEISAMLVEWNSTGRWGELGPRSKMDRARCPRPAGCEDDGGDGDDGGGKLFMI
;
A
#
# COMPACT_ATOMS: atom_id res chain seq x y z
N MET A 1 39.82 20.51 -27.65
CA MET A 1 39.76 19.19 -28.33
C MET A 1 39.84 18.12 -27.25
N ALA A 2 38.71 17.50 -26.92
CA ALA A 2 38.55 16.19 -26.28
C ALA A 2 37.10 16.13 -25.76
N LEU A 3 36.23 15.50 -26.55
CA LEU A 3 34.83 15.22 -26.24
C LEU A 3 34.76 14.07 -25.23
N PHE A 4 33.97 14.24 -24.16
CA PHE A 4 33.53 13.15 -23.30
C PHE A 4 32.08 12.79 -23.68
N LEU A 5 31.92 11.53 -24.11
CA LEU A 5 30.68 10.84 -24.44
C LEU A 5 29.81 10.62 -23.17
N PRO A 6 28.47 10.76 -23.21
CA PRO A 6 27.60 10.33 -22.13
C PRO A 6 27.24 8.84 -22.27
N LEU A 7 27.19 8.16 -21.12
CA LEU A 7 26.85 6.76 -20.94
C LEU A 7 25.35 6.52 -21.25
N LEU A 8 25.10 5.47 -22.03
CA LEU A 8 23.84 5.09 -22.65
C LEU A 8 23.02 4.21 -21.69
N VAL A 9 21.81 4.62 -21.32
CA VAL A 9 20.82 3.78 -20.62
C VAL A 9 20.15 2.88 -21.66
N ALA A 10 20.47 1.59 -21.60
CA ALA A 10 19.84 0.57 -22.43
C ALA A 10 18.43 0.27 -21.90
N ALA A 11 17.39 0.73 -22.61
CA ALA A 11 16.04 0.22 -22.46
C ALA A 11 15.90 -1.08 -23.26
N SER A 12 15.83 -2.20 -22.57
CA SER A 12 15.56 -3.51 -23.15
C SER A 12 14.09 -3.57 -23.58
N LEU A 13 13.84 -3.50 -24.88
CA LEU A 13 12.55 -3.85 -25.47
C LEU A 13 12.41 -5.38 -25.44
N PHE A 14 11.66 -5.91 -24.47
CA PHE A 14 11.15 -7.28 -24.54
C PHE A 14 9.84 -7.26 -25.35
N SER A 15 9.90 -7.93 -26.50
CA SER A 15 8.78 -8.18 -27.40
C SER A 15 7.95 -9.35 -26.85
N PRO A 16 6.61 -9.27 -26.73
CA PRO A 16 5.81 -10.43 -26.41
C PRO A 16 5.48 -11.16 -27.71
N ALA A 17 6.25 -12.21 -28.01
CA ALA A 17 5.87 -13.24 -28.96
C ALA A 17 5.73 -14.57 -28.20
N ALA A 18 4.60 -15.24 -28.42
CA ALA A 18 4.26 -16.61 -28.01
C ALA A 18 3.60 -16.81 -26.63
N ALA A 19 2.26 -16.71 -26.63
CA ALA A 19 1.40 -17.71 -25.99
C ALA A 19 0.03 -17.74 -26.69
N LEU A 20 0.04 -18.12 -27.97
CA LEU A 20 -1.16 -18.60 -28.65
C LEU A 20 -1.18 -20.11 -28.42
N LEU A 21 -2.07 -20.66 -27.60
CA LEU A 21 -2.56 -22.04 -27.69
C LEU A 21 -3.69 -22.29 -26.68
N ALA A 22 -4.79 -22.84 -27.21
CA ALA A 22 -5.87 -23.58 -26.53
C ALA A 22 -6.99 -22.80 -25.82
N GLY A 23 -8.04 -22.50 -26.60
CA GLY A 23 -9.35 -23.13 -26.42
C GLY A 23 -10.28 -22.63 -25.31
N GLY A 24 -11.53 -22.33 -25.69
CA GLY A 24 -12.67 -22.25 -24.77
C GLY A 24 -13.21 -20.83 -24.61
N GLU A 25 -14.51 -20.69 -24.88
CA GLU A 25 -15.28 -19.46 -24.87
C GLU A 25 -15.12 -18.67 -23.55
N HIS A 26 -15.03 -17.35 -23.65
CA HIS A 26 -14.81 -16.39 -22.55
C HIS A 26 -13.43 -16.40 -21.87
N GLY A 27 -12.35 -16.35 -22.65
CA GLY A 27 -11.02 -16.04 -22.13
C GLY A 27 -10.88 -14.56 -21.78
N VAL A 28 -11.03 -14.19 -20.50
CA VAL A 28 -10.54 -12.90 -19.99
C VAL A 28 -9.03 -12.92 -20.18
N VAL A 29 -8.52 -12.01 -21.02
CA VAL A 29 -7.07 -11.82 -21.17
C VAL A 29 -6.56 -11.27 -19.84
N VAL A 30 -5.99 -12.13 -19.00
CA VAL A 30 -5.33 -11.71 -17.77
C VAL A 30 -4.02 -11.05 -18.19
N VAL A 31 -4.01 -9.72 -18.21
CA VAL A 31 -2.79 -8.95 -18.40
C VAL A 31 -2.01 -9.01 -17.09
N GLU A 32 -0.76 -9.47 -17.14
CA GLU A 32 0.10 -9.47 -15.97
C GLU A 32 0.34 -8.04 -15.48
N PRO A 33 0.23 -7.76 -14.17
CA PRO A 33 0.43 -6.43 -13.64
C PRO A 33 1.88 -5.99 -13.82
N ARG A 34 2.07 -4.70 -14.15
CA ARG A 34 3.41 -4.10 -14.23
C ARG A 34 4.07 -4.18 -12.84
N GLN A 35 5.23 -4.83 -12.77
CA GLN A 35 5.99 -4.92 -11.52
C GLN A 35 6.71 -3.60 -11.24
N VAL A 36 6.52 -3.05 -10.05
CA VAL A 36 7.22 -1.86 -9.54
C VAL A 36 7.85 -2.23 -8.20
N GLU A 37 9.18 -2.28 -8.15
CA GLU A 37 9.92 -2.54 -6.91
C GLU A 37 10.68 -1.28 -6.48
N ILE A 38 10.40 -0.81 -5.26
CA ILE A 38 11.08 0.31 -4.61
C ILE A 38 12.03 -0.29 -3.58
N MET A 39 13.32 -0.03 -3.74
CA MET A 39 14.36 -0.48 -2.82
C MET A 39 14.61 0.59 -1.78
N PHE A 40 14.51 0.25 -0.49
CA PHE A 40 14.74 1.18 0.61
C PHE A 40 15.68 0.60 1.68
N ASP A 41 16.89 1.16 1.74
CA ASP A 41 17.88 0.89 2.78
C ASP A 41 17.61 1.77 4.00
N LEU A 42 16.99 1.17 5.01
CA LEU A 42 16.66 1.81 6.28
C LEU A 42 17.87 2.36 7.01
N ALA A 43 19.09 1.86 6.76
CA ALA A 43 20.28 2.29 7.47
C ALA A 43 20.86 3.59 6.91
N THR A 44 20.73 3.84 5.60
CA THR A 44 21.52 4.88 4.92
C THR A 44 20.71 5.86 4.10
N GLN A 45 19.52 5.48 3.62
CA GLN A 45 18.76 6.30 2.68
C GLN A 45 17.83 7.29 3.39
N SER A 46 17.38 8.30 2.64
CA SER A 46 16.39 9.27 3.09
C SER A 46 15.00 8.67 2.89
N TRP A 47 14.18 8.72 3.94
CA TRP A 47 12.78 8.34 3.83
C TRP A 47 12.04 9.13 2.74
N TYR A 48 12.38 10.40 2.54
CA TYR A 48 11.68 11.24 1.57
C TYR A 48 12.08 10.91 0.12
N HIS A 49 13.39 10.83 -0.15
CA HIS A 49 13.90 10.73 -1.52
C HIS A 49 13.86 9.31 -2.07
N GLU A 50 14.08 8.29 -1.24
CA GLU A 50 14.20 6.89 -1.68
C GLU A 50 12.95 6.06 -1.40
N LEU A 51 12.03 6.53 -0.56
CA LEU A 51 10.78 5.83 -0.28
C LEU A 51 9.53 6.66 -0.64
N TYR A 52 9.30 7.78 0.05
CA TYR A 52 8.07 8.57 -0.10
C TYR A 52 7.85 9.03 -1.55
N ARG A 53 8.86 9.66 -2.16
CA ARG A 53 8.74 10.22 -3.50
C ARG A 53 8.59 9.13 -4.58
N PRO A 54 9.40 8.06 -4.61
CA PRO A 54 9.22 6.95 -5.57
C PRO A 54 7.88 6.23 -5.39
N LEU A 55 7.42 6.02 -4.16
CA LEU A 55 6.13 5.38 -3.92
C LEU A 55 4.97 6.25 -4.40
N LYS A 56 5.01 7.54 -4.09
CA LYS A 56 4.02 8.49 -4.58
C LYS A 56 3.98 8.48 -6.11
N ALA A 57 5.14 8.53 -6.76
CA ALA A 57 5.26 8.46 -8.22
C ALA A 57 4.67 7.17 -8.80
N ALA A 58 4.93 6.02 -8.18
CA ALA A 58 4.37 4.73 -8.61
C ALA A 58 2.84 4.68 -8.50
N LEU A 59 2.29 5.26 -7.42
CA LEU A 59 0.85 5.35 -7.19
C LEU A 59 0.17 6.34 -8.16
N THR A 60 0.82 7.46 -8.48
CA THR A 60 0.25 8.52 -9.35
C THR A 60 0.63 8.44 -10.83
N ASP A 61 1.35 7.39 -11.25
CA ASP A 61 1.99 7.31 -12.57
C ASP A 61 2.78 8.58 -12.92
N ASP A 62 3.69 8.97 -12.04
CA ASP A 62 4.52 10.20 -12.16
C ASP A 62 3.69 11.50 -12.29
N GLY A 63 2.44 11.48 -11.82
CA GLY A 63 1.51 12.62 -11.91
C GLY A 63 0.81 12.72 -13.27
N ALA A 64 0.95 11.70 -14.12
CA ALA A 64 0.19 11.59 -15.37
C ALA A 64 -1.28 11.21 -15.13
N GLY A 65 -1.60 10.70 -13.93
CA GLY A 65 -2.96 10.36 -13.53
C GLY A 65 -3.87 11.58 -13.35
N PRO A 66 -5.18 11.34 -13.14
CA PRO A 66 -6.13 12.41 -12.89
C PRO A 66 -5.78 13.17 -11.62
N GLU A 67 -5.82 14.50 -11.69
CA GLU A 67 -5.71 15.37 -10.52
C GLU A 67 -7.02 16.10 -10.28
N LEU A 68 -7.34 16.30 -9.01
CA LEU A 68 -8.45 17.12 -8.60
C LEU A 68 -8.01 18.02 -7.44
N MET A 69 -8.17 19.34 -7.62
CA MET A 69 -7.72 20.36 -6.67
C MET A 69 -6.21 20.31 -6.37
N GLY A 70 -5.40 19.87 -7.33
CA GLY A 70 -3.95 19.70 -7.17
C GLY A 70 -3.56 18.48 -6.31
N HIS A 71 -4.50 17.55 -6.11
CA HIS A 71 -4.25 16.27 -5.46
C HIS A 71 -4.47 15.14 -6.48
N ALA A 72 -3.55 14.19 -6.51
CA ALA A 72 -3.69 13.03 -7.37
C ALA A 72 -4.87 12.16 -6.92
N VAL A 73 -5.58 11.61 -7.89
CA VAL A 73 -6.74 10.75 -7.68
C VAL A 73 -6.36 9.34 -8.13
N VAL A 74 -6.74 8.36 -7.32
CA VAL A 74 -6.61 6.94 -7.59
C VAL A 74 -8.01 6.36 -7.76
N ASP A 75 -8.19 5.51 -8.76
CA ASP A 75 -9.44 4.80 -8.98
C ASP A 75 -9.52 3.59 -8.04
N LEU A 76 -10.65 3.42 -7.37
CA LEU A 76 -10.94 2.21 -6.63
C LEU A 76 -11.22 1.09 -7.62
N LEU A 77 -10.44 0.01 -7.51
CA LEU A 77 -10.66 -1.17 -8.32
C LEU A 77 -11.86 -1.94 -7.80
N ASP A 78 -12.66 -2.51 -8.69
CA ASP A 78 -13.64 -3.51 -8.31
C ASP A 78 -12.95 -4.79 -7.80
N ASP A 79 -13.67 -5.60 -7.02
CA ASP A 79 -13.11 -6.82 -6.39
C ASP A 79 -12.52 -7.78 -7.42
N ASP A 80 -13.10 -7.76 -8.63
CA ASP A 80 -12.78 -8.65 -9.73
C ASP A 80 -11.78 -8.03 -10.73
N GLN A 81 -11.45 -6.74 -10.59
CA GLN A 81 -10.52 -6.08 -11.48
C GLN A 81 -9.08 -6.31 -11.00
N PRO A 82 -8.21 -6.94 -11.81
CA PRO A 82 -6.80 -7.04 -11.46
C PRO A 82 -6.15 -5.64 -11.47
N PRO A 83 -5.20 -5.36 -10.57
CA PRO A 83 -4.47 -4.12 -10.55
C PRO A 83 -3.62 -4.02 -11.80
N SER A 84 -3.40 -2.79 -12.25
CA SER A 84 -2.53 -2.53 -13.39
C SER A 84 -1.06 -2.64 -13.01
N LYS A 85 -0.75 -2.39 -11.72
CA LYS A 85 0.58 -2.36 -11.13
C LYS A 85 0.63 -3.22 -9.88
N GLN A 86 1.77 -3.86 -9.68
CA GLN A 86 2.11 -4.50 -8.43
C GLN A 86 3.27 -3.76 -7.79
N ILE A 87 2.95 -2.98 -6.76
CA ILE A 87 3.92 -2.10 -6.10
C ILE A 87 4.47 -2.79 -4.87
N THR A 88 5.77 -3.05 -4.87
CA THR A 88 6.48 -3.64 -3.73
C THR A 88 7.52 -2.68 -3.19
N VAL A 89 7.63 -2.62 -1.86
CA VAL A 89 8.69 -1.88 -1.16
C VAL A 89 9.60 -2.89 -0.49
N ARG A 90 10.80 -3.10 -1.04
CA ARG A 90 11.83 -3.96 -0.47
C ARG A 90 12.62 -3.18 0.57
N LEU A 91 12.41 -3.54 1.83
CA LEU A 91 13.04 -3.00 3.01
C LEU A 91 14.26 -3.84 3.40
N PHE A 92 15.39 -3.18 3.60
CA PHE A 92 16.61 -3.83 4.09
C PHE A 92 17.42 -2.82 4.91
N ALA A 93 18.43 -3.30 5.63
CA ALA A 93 19.40 -2.43 6.30
C ALA A 93 20.79 -2.89 5.91
N SER A 94 21.56 -2.05 5.22
CA SER A 94 22.95 -2.36 4.89
C SER A 94 23.75 -2.61 6.17
N GLY A 95 24.42 -3.77 6.25
CA GLY A 95 25.11 -4.22 7.47
C GLY A 95 24.25 -5.02 8.46
N GLY A 96 22.94 -5.12 8.23
CA GLY A 96 21.97 -5.77 9.11
C GLY A 96 21.91 -7.31 9.04
N GLY A 97 23.00 -7.98 8.64
CA GLY A 97 23.07 -9.45 8.65
C GLY A 97 22.19 -10.16 7.61
N GLY A 98 21.80 -9.48 6.53
CA GLY A 98 20.98 -10.05 5.46
C GLY A 98 19.49 -10.11 5.77
N ASP A 99 19.02 -9.40 6.81
CA ASP A 99 17.59 -9.23 7.05
C ASP A 99 16.96 -8.32 5.99
N GLU A 100 15.87 -8.80 5.38
CA GLU A 100 15.07 -8.05 4.42
C GLU A 100 13.60 -8.48 4.47
N ALA A 101 12.71 -7.57 4.10
CA ALA A 101 11.29 -7.85 3.92
C ALA A 101 10.75 -7.07 2.72
N LYS A 102 9.66 -7.54 2.12
CA LYS A 102 8.94 -6.77 1.09
C LYS A 102 7.56 -6.43 1.59
N LEU A 103 7.14 -5.19 1.47
CA LEU A 103 5.72 -4.82 1.62
C LEU A 103 5.07 -4.85 0.25
N LEU A 104 3.84 -5.33 0.18
CA LEU A 104 2.97 -5.16 -0.97
C LEU A 104 2.05 -3.97 -0.70
N VAL A 105 2.12 -2.96 -1.56
CA VAL A 105 1.24 -1.79 -1.51
C VAL A 105 0.20 -1.90 -2.61
N ALA A 106 -1.07 -1.82 -2.23
CA ALA A 106 -2.18 -1.84 -3.17
C ALA A 106 -2.22 -0.54 -3.97
N GLU A 107 -2.46 -0.66 -5.28
CA GLU A 107 -2.47 0.46 -6.21
C GLU A 107 -3.64 1.41 -5.98
N ASP A 108 -4.79 0.88 -5.61
CA ASP A 108 -6.10 1.52 -5.60
C ASP A 108 -6.39 2.33 -4.33
N ASP A 109 -5.92 1.84 -3.19
CA ASP A 109 -6.10 2.51 -1.91
C ASP A 109 -4.79 2.93 -1.22
N ALA A 110 -3.64 2.63 -1.83
CA ALA A 110 -2.31 2.84 -1.28
C ALA A 110 -2.06 2.14 0.07
N TYR A 111 -2.81 1.09 0.43
CA TYR A 111 -2.63 0.36 1.70
C TYR A 111 -1.63 -0.78 1.60
N VAL A 112 -1.14 -1.25 2.75
CA VAL A 112 -0.38 -2.50 2.80
C VAL A 112 -1.38 -3.65 2.63
N ALA A 113 -1.20 -4.47 1.61
CA ALA A 113 -2.02 -5.66 1.36
C ALA A 113 -1.39 -6.94 1.92
N GLY A 114 -0.08 -6.93 2.15
CA GLY A 114 0.67 -8.04 2.72
C GLY A 114 2.16 -7.77 2.77
N PHE A 115 2.94 -8.76 3.19
CA PHE A 115 4.40 -8.69 3.18
C PHE A 115 5.04 -10.03 2.84
N ALA A 116 6.26 -10.02 2.31
CA ALA A 116 7.11 -11.18 2.20
C ALA A 116 8.24 -11.11 3.24
N ASN A 117 8.49 -12.22 3.91
CA ASN A 117 9.66 -12.37 4.77
C ASN A 117 10.93 -12.63 3.92
N ARG A 118 12.09 -12.82 4.56
CA ARG A 118 13.38 -13.04 3.86
C ARG A 118 13.44 -14.32 3.04
N THR A 119 12.55 -15.29 3.28
CA THR A 119 12.48 -16.53 2.47
C THR A 119 11.65 -16.35 1.21
N GLY A 120 11.08 -15.16 0.99
CA GLY A 120 10.15 -14.89 -0.09
C GLY A 120 8.74 -15.47 0.14
N HIS A 121 8.43 -15.92 1.36
CA HIS A 121 7.09 -16.40 1.71
C HIS A 121 6.18 -15.21 1.98
N TRP A 122 5.05 -15.17 1.28
CA TRP A 122 4.08 -14.08 1.39
C TRP A 122 3.08 -14.30 2.52
N HIS A 123 2.74 -13.22 3.18
CA HIS A 123 1.76 -13.17 4.26
C HIS A 123 0.75 -12.07 3.94
N THR A 124 -0.49 -12.46 3.71
CA THR A 124 -1.60 -11.54 3.48
C THR A 124 -2.49 -11.49 4.72
N PHE A 125 -3.26 -10.42 4.89
CA PHE A 125 -4.19 -10.36 6.02
C PHE A 125 -5.25 -11.45 5.93
N ARG A 126 -5.92 -11.74 7.04
CA ARG A 126 -7.07 -12.66 7.05
C ARG A 126 -8.06 -12.27 5.96
N GLY A 127 -8.43 -13.25 5.13
CA GLY A 127 -9.29 -13.07 3.98
C GLY A 127 -8.57 -12.57 2.74
N GLY A 128 -7.33 -12.09 2.85
CA GLY A 128 -6.45 -11.49 1.83
C GLY A 128 -6.10 -12.36 0.63
N ARG A 129 -6.88 -13.42 0.40
CA ARG A 129 -6.83 -14.43 -0.66
C ARG A 129 -5.44 -14.56 -1.26
N CYS A 130 -4.61 -15.40 -0.64
CA CYS A 130 -3.34 -15.87 -1.23
C CYS A 130 -3.51 -16.46 -2.65
N HIS A 131 -4.74 -16.80 -3.03
CA HIS A 131 -5.11 -17.35 -4.33
C HIS A 131 -5.70 -16.33 -5.31
N HIS A 132 -5.78 -15.03 -4.95
CA HIS A 132 -6.13 -14.01 -5.92
C HIS A 132 -4.93 -13.77 -6.84
N PRO A 133 -5.07 -13.87 -8.18
CA PRO A 133 -3.97 -13.76 -9.16
C PRO A 133 -3.29 -12.37 -9.21
N VAL A 134 -3.58 -11.53 -8.23
CA VAL A 134 -3.48 -10.08 -8.19
C VAL A 134 -2.60 -9.61 -7.03
N ILE A 135 -2.48 -10.41 -5.96
CA ILE A 135 -1.82 -9.95 -4.73
C ILE A 135 -0.36 -10.41 -4.70
N ILE A 136 -0.05 -11.60 -5.22
CA ILE A 136 1.28 -12.20 -5.11
C ILE A 136 1.99 -12.09 -6.45
N PRO A 137 3.27 -11.67 -6.49
CA PRO A 137 4.01 -11.50 -7.74
C PRO A 137 3.82 -12.67 -8.69
N ALA A 138 3.31 -12.34 -9.89
CA ALA A 138 2.95 -13.30 -10.93
C ALA A 138 4.10 -14.28 -11.15
N GLY A 139 3.80 -15.57 -10.98
CA GLY A 139 4.77 -16.66 -10.94
C GLY A 139 4.27 -17.93 -10.26
N GLY A 140 3.12 -17.90 -9.58
CA GLY A 140 2.36 -19.08 -9.14
C GLY A 140 3.07 -20.02 -8.15
N ALA A 141 4.30 -19.70 -7.74
CA ALA A 141 5.16 -20.60 -6.97
C ALA A 141 5.61 -20.01 -5.63
N ALA A 142 5.37 -18.72 -5.36
CA ALA A 142 5.72 -18.15 -4.07
C ALA A 142 4.71 -18.65 -3.02
N PRO A 143 5.19 -19.30 -1.95
CA PRO A 143 4.28 -19.82 -0.93
C PRO A 143 3.63 -18.64 -0.20
N CYS A 144 2.34 -18.79 0.14
CA CYS A 144 1.58 -17.76 0.81
C CYS A 144 0.74 -18.32 1.95
N THR A 145 0.59 -17.52 2.99
CA THR A 145 -0.24 -17.85 4.15
C THR A 145 -1.02 -16.62 4.60
N GLU A 146 -2.31 -16.80 4.84
CA GLU A 146 -3.11 -15.76 5.47
C GLU A 146 -2.76 -15.64 6.95
N LEU A 147 -2.59 -14.41 7.41
CA LEU A 147 -2.39 -14.06 8.81
C LEU A 147 -3.67 -14.34 9.60
N PRO A 148 -3.58 -14.73 10.88
CA PRO A 148 -4.75 -14.99 11.72
C PRO A 148 -5.49 -13.71 12.15
N PHE A 149 -5.15 -12.55 11.58
CA PHE A 149 -5.73 -11.24 11.88
C PHE A 149 -5.87 -10.41 10.59
N GLY A 150 -6.85 -9.52 10.54
CA GLY A 150 -7.03 -8.57 9.45
C GLY A 150 -6.11 -7.36 9.54
N GLY A 151 -6.11 -6.56 8.47
CA GLY A 151 -5.22 -5.41 8.30
C GLY A 151 -5.73 -4.10 8.92
N THR A 152 -6.87 -4.10 9.62
CA THR A 152 -7.43 -2.86 10.17
C THR A 152 -6.69 -2.41 11.44
N TYR A 153 -6.61 -1.10 11.71
CA TYR A 153 -6.06 -0.61 12.99
C TYR A 153 -6.81 -1.15 14.22
N ARG A 154 -8.10 -1.51 14.08
CA ARG A 154 -8.86 -2.21 15.14
C ARG A 154 -8.25 -3.57 15.46
N GLU A 155 -7.90 -4.35 14.44
CA GLU A 155 -7.34 -5.69 14.61
C GLU A 155 -5.85 -5.69 14.96
N LEU A 156 -5.10 -4.70 14.45
CA LEU A 156 -3.66 -4.58 14.67
C LEU A 156 -3.32 -3.99 16.04
N ILE A 157 -3.93 -2.86 16.40
CA ILE A 157 -3.55 -2.08 17.59
C ILE A 157 -4.74 -1.76 18.50
N GLY A 158 -5.90 -2.39 18.31
CA GLY A 158 -7.09 -2.15 19.14
C GLY A 158 -7.86 -0.88 18.78
N GLY A 159 -7.49 -0.19 17.70
CA GLY A 159 -8.22 0.96 17.18
C GLY A 159 -7.35 2.19 16.93
N VAL A 160 -7.92 3.15 16.22
CA VAL A 160 -7.24 4.34 15.71
C VAL A 160 -6.76 5.27 16.83
N ALA A 161 -7.42 5.24 18.00
CA ALA A 161 -6.97 5.98 19.19
C ALA A 161 -5.56 5.58 19.66
N ASN A 162 -5.13 4.35 19.35
CA ASN A 162 -3.82 3.80 19.71
C ASN A 162 -2.73 4.09 18.69
N LEU A 163 -3.02 4.77 17.57
CA LEU A 163 -2.00 5.21 16.61
C LEU A 163 -0.91 6.07 17.26
N ARG A 164 -1.28 6.85 18.27
CA ARG A 164 -0.37 7.71 19.05
C ARG A 164 0.61 6.93 19.92
N ALA A 165 0.39 5.62 20.09
CA ALA A 165 1.28 4.73 20.83
C ALA A 165 2.16 3.88 19.90
N VAL A 166 2.06 4.05 18.57
CA VAL A 166 2.90 3.35 17.60
C VAL A 166 4.23 4.11 17.46
N PRO A 167 5.38 3.53 17.83
CA PRO A 167 6.66 4.21 17.72
C PRO A 167 7.12 4.23 16.26
N LEU A 168 7.53 5.40 15.78
CA LEU A 168 7.94 5.69 14.42
C LEU A 168 9.41 6.13 14.37
N GLY A 169 9.99 6.21 13.18
CA GLY A 169 11.38 6.63 12.96
C GLY A 169 12.29 5.47 12.55
N ARG A 170 13.51 5.80 12.12
CA ARG A 170 14.47 4.90 11.47
C ARG A 170 14.75 3.64 12.31
N ALA A 171 15.15 3.81 13.56
CA ALA A 171 15.45 2.69 14.44
C ALA A 171 14.23 1.79 14.69
N SER A 172 13.03 2.38 14.82
CA SER A 172 11.77 1.64 14.96
C SER A 172 11.45 0.85 13.70
N ALA A 173 11.66 1.44 12.52
CA ALA A 173 11.47 0.81 11.21
C ALA A 173 12.47 -0.33 10.98
N GLU A 174 13.75 -0.17 11.32
CA GLU A 174 14.75 -1.23 11.24
C GLU A 174 14.40 -2.42 12.13
N SER A 175 13.97 -2.15 13.37
CA SER A 175 13.53 -3.20 14.30
C SER A 175 12.30 -3.94 13.75
N ALA A 176 11.33 -3.18 13.21
CA ALA A 176 10.13 -3.74 12.59
C ALA A 176 10.47 -4.59 11.35
N MET A 177 11.39 -4.14 10.49
CA MET A 177 11.85 -4.87 9.31
C MET A 177 12.48 -6.20 9.71
N ARG A 178 13.31 -6.24 10.76
CA ARG A 178 13.92 -7.50 11.25
C ARG A 178 12.87 -8.52 11.70
N VAL A 179 11.79 -8.07 12.35
CA VAL A 179 10.67 -8.93 12.72
C VAL A 179 9.94 -9.46 11.48
N LEU A 180 9.65 -8.61 10.48
CA LEU A 180 9.03 -9.07 9.23
C LEU A 180 9.94 -10.02 8.43
N SER A 181 11.24 -9.69 8.35
CA SER A 181 12.27 -10.51 7.68
C SER A 181 12.30 -11.93 8.23
N ARG A 182 12.21 -12.06 9.55
CA ARG A 182 12.31 -13.34 10.27
C ARG A 182 10.95 -13.91 10.67
N TYR A 183 9.86 -13.34 10.14
CA TYR A 183 8.52 -13.72 10.54
C TYR A 183 8.29 -15.21 10.27
N ASP A 184 7.92 -15.90 11.35
CA ASP A 184 7.50 -17.29 11.35
C ASP A 184 6.29 -17.39 12.30
N PRO A 185 5.11 -17.79 11.80
CA PRO A 185 3.90 -17.88 12.61
C PRO A 185 4.02 -18.86 13.78
N ALA A 186 4.97 -19.81 13.75
CA ALA A 186 5.20 -20.74 14.86
C ALA A 186 5.96 -20.12 16.04
N THR A 187 6.73 -19.05 15.81
CA THR A 187 7.65 -18.49 16.81
C THR A 187 7.44 -17.00 17.09
N THR A 188 6.84 -16.26 16.15
CA THR A 188 6.64 -14.80 16.28
C THR A 188 5.33 -14.50 17.01
N PRO A 189 5.35 -13.79 18.15
CA PRO A 189 4.14 -13.40 18.85
C PRO A 189 3.22 -12.56 17.94
N ALA A 190 1.92 -12.87 17.94
CA ALA A 190 0.95 -12.15 17.12
C ALA A 190 0.90 -10.64 17.41
N ALA A 191 1.14 -10.23 18.67
CA ALA A 191 1.21 -8.83 19.05
C ALA A 191 2.38 -8.09 18.37
N ASP A 192 3.55 -8.74 18.27
CA ASP A 192 4.73 -8.17 17.62
C ASP A 192 4.46 -8.03 16.11
N ALA A 193 3.93 -9.07 15.48
CA ALA A 193 3.55 -9.06 14.06
C ALA A 193 2.56 -7.93 13.74
N LYS A 194 1.52 -7.78 14.56
CA LYS A 194 0.51 -6.72 14.42
C LYS A 194 1.11 -5.32 14.58
N MET A 195 1.96 -5.12 15.59
CA MET A 195 2.62 -3.85 15.84
C MET A 195 3.54 -3.45 14.68
N VAL A 196 4.35 -4.38 14.15
CA VAL A 196 5.29 -4.05 13.06
C VAL A 196 4.57 -3.74 11.76
N VAL A 197 3.47 -4.42 11.45
CA VAL A 197 2.60 -4.05 10.33
C VAL A 197 2.03 -2.65 10.54
N ALA A 198 1.49 -2.35 11.73
CA ALA A 198 0.93 -1.03 12.03
C ALA A 198 1.98 0.08 11.87
N LYS A 199 3.22 -0.15 12.31
CA LYS A 199 4.35 0.78 12.10
C LYS A 199 4.54 1.07 10.61
N PHE A 200 4.64 0.03 9.77
CA PHE A 200 4.86 0.24 8.34
C PHE A 200 3.67 0.89 7.64
N MET A 201 2.44 0.58 8.03
CA MET A 201 1.28 1.34 7.51
C MET A 201 1.43 2.83 7.81
N VAL A 202 1.76 3.19 9.05
CA VAL A 202 1.91 4.61 9.45
C VAL A 202 3.11 5.28 8.77
N MET A 203 4.20 4.57 8.51
CA MET A 203 5.43 5.15 7.93
C MET A 203 5.49 5.10 6.40
N VAL A 204 4.71 4.23 5.75
CA VAL A 204 4.76 4.00 4.29
C VAL A 204 3.48 4.46 3.61
N THR A 205 2.33 4.00 4.08
CA THR A 205 1.04 4.18 3.37
C THR A 205 0.26 5.40 3.83
N GLU A 206 0.17 5.65 5.13
CA GLU A 206 -0.52 6.86 5.64
C GLU A 206 0.10 8.19 5.14
N PRO A 207 1.43 8.31 4.93
CA PRO A 207 2.03 9.47 4.29
C PRO A 207 1.56 9.70 2.84
N MET A 208 1.20 8.65 2.10
CA MET A 208 0.65 8.78 0.73
C MET A 208 -0.75 9.39 0.78
N ARG A 209 -1.51 9.06 1.82
CA ARG A 209 -2.91 9.46 2.01
C ARG A 209 -3.07 10.85 2.64
N LEU A 210 -2.19 11.21 3.57
CA LEU A 210 -2.31 12.41 4.39
C LEU A 210 -0.97 13.15 4.56
N LYS A 211 -0.89 14.37 4.01
CA LYS A 211 0.23 15.32 4.20
C LYS A 211 0.62 15.55 5.65
N ALA A 212 -0.34 15.56 6.58
CA ALA A 212 -0.04 15.71 8.01
C ALA A 212 0.86 14.57 8.52
N VAL A 213 0.54 13.32 8.15
CA VAL A 213 1.34 12.15 8.51
C VAL A 213 2.67 12.14 7.76
N SER A 214 2.68 12.53 6.48
CA SER A 214 3.93 12.67 5.71
C SER A 214 4.92 13.64 6.36
N ARG A 215 4.46 14.82 6.79
CA ARG A 215 5.29 15.81 7.50
C ARG A 215 5.76 15.27 8.85
N ALA A 216 4.87 14.60 9.57
CA ALA A 216 5.14 14.02 10.89
C ALA A 216 6.25 12.95 10.83
N VAL A 217 6.17 12.04 9.86
CA VAL A 217 7.14 10.96 9.65
C VAL A 217 8.45 11.51 9.07
N GLY A 218 8.37 12.30 8.00
CA GLY A 218 9.56 12.84 7.33
C GLY A 218 10.35 13.83 8.19
N GLY A 219 9.66 14.66 8.97
CA GLY A 219 10.29 15.64 9.85
C GLY A 219 10.95 15.04 11.09
N ARG A 220 10.57 13.81 11.48
CA ARG A 220 11.07 13.10 12.67
C ARG A 220 11.63 11.72 12.34
N TRP A 221 12.13 11.54 11.12
CA TRP A 221 12.57 10.22 10.65
C TRP A 221 13.77 9.69 11.44
N GLU A 222 14.71 10.55 11.85
CA GLU A 222 15.94 10.12 12.52
C GLU A 222 15.77 9.79 14.01
N GLU A 223 14.64 10.15 14.62
CA GLU A 223 14.37 9.97 16.04
C GLU A 223 13.15 9.07 16.27
N GLU A 224 13.10 8.37 17.40
CA GLU A 224 11.88 7.68 17.78
C GLU A 224 10.80 8.71 18.12
N SER A 225 9.69 8.67 17.38
CA SER A 225 8.60 9.65 17.51
C SER A 225 7.23 8.99 17.43
N TYR A 226 6.19 9.79 17.69
CA TYR A 226 4.80 9.36 17.74
C TYR A 226 3.91 10.41 17.09
N LEU A 227 2.81 9.99 16.47
CA LEU A 227 1.81 10.93 15.96
C LEU A 227 1.13 11.67 17.12
N SER A 228 0.96 12.97 16.97
CA SER A 228 0.08 13.77 17.82
C SER A 228 -1.39 13.47 17.51
N SER A 229 -2.28 13.95 18.39
CA SER A 229 -3.73 13.86 18.15
C SER A 229 -4.14 14.54 16.85
N ASP A 230 -3.53 15.67 16.50
CA ASP A 230 -3.85 16.40 15.26
C ASP A 230 -3.34 15.70 14.00
N GLU A 231 -2.23 14.97 14.10
CA GLU A 231 -1.68 14.19 12.99
C GLU A 231 -2.48 12.90 12.75
N ALA A 232 -3.00 12.27 13.82
CA ALA A 232 -3.74 11.02 13.73
C ALA A 232 -5.26 11.18 13.47
N LYS A 233 -5.85 12.35 13.73
CA LYS A 233 -7.31 12.52 13.72
C LYS A 233 -7.99 12.20 12.38
N TYR A 234 -7.31 12.41 11.26
CA TYR A 234 -7.89 12.25 9.92
C TYR A 234 -7.59 10.90 9.27
N VAL A 235 -6.70 10.08 9.84
CA VAL A 235 -6.39 8.73 9.37
C VAL A 235 -7.65 7.88 9.10
N PRO A 236 -8.65 7.79 10.01
CA PRO A 236 -9.82 6.95 9.76
C PRO A 236 -10.83 7.53 8.77
N TYR A 237 -10.63 8.78 8.35
CA TYR A 237 -11.57 9.53 7.52
C TYR A 237 -11.03 9.75 6.11
N TRP A 238 -9.92 9.11 5.71
CA TRP A 238 -9.33 9.32 4.40
C TRP A 238 -10.31 9.08 3.24
N GLY A 239 -11.06 7.97 3.27
CA GLY A 239 -12.11 7.68 2.30
C GLY A 239 -13.25 8.70 2.32
N GLU A 240 -13.62 9.18 3.51
CA GLU A 240 -14.64 10.23 3.69
C GLU A 240 -14.22 11.57 3.16
N ILE A 241 -13.02 12.01 3.47
CA ILE A 241 -12.46 13.26 2.96
C ILE A 241 -12.34 13.17 1.44
N SER A 242 -11.87 12.04 0.92
CA SER A 242 -11.77 11.79 -0.52
C SER A 242 -13.12 11.92 -1.22
N ALA A 243 -14.15 11.20 -0.75
CA ALA A 243 -15.45 11.26 -1.39
C ALA A 243 -16.11 12.64 -1.30
N MET A 244 -15.96 13.34 -0.16
CA MET A 244 -16.43 14.73 -0.02
C MET A 244 -15.74 15.65 -1.04
N LEU A 245 -14.45 15.43 -1.34
CA LEU A 245 -13.75 16.21 -2.37
C LEU A 245 -14.25 15.88 -3.79
N VAL A 246 -14.58 14.61 -4.08
CA VAL A 246 -15.22 14.23 -5.36
C VAL A 246 -16.56 14.95 -5.49
N GLU A 247 -17.38 14.90 -4.43
CA GLU A 247 -18.70 15.52 -4.38
C GLU A 247 -18.63 17.02 -4.59
N TRP A 248 -17.74 17.69 -3.86
CA TRP A 248 -17.58 19.13 -3.99
C TRP A 248 -17.15 19.53 -5.39
N ASN A 249 -16.26 18.76 -6.02
CA ASN A 249 -15.86 19.02 -7.39
C ASN A 249 -17.00 18.85 -8.40
N SER A 250 -17.90 17.87 -8.18
CA SER A 250 -19.01 17.61 -9.11
C SER A 250 -20.21 18.53 -8.88
N THR A 251 -20.49 18.93 -7.63
CA THR A 251 -21.71 19.65 -7.26
C THR A 251 -21.48 21.12 -6.85
N GLY A 252 -20.25 21.48 -6.47
CA GLY A 252 -19.94 22.74 -5.80
C GLY A 252 -20.55 22.86 -4.41
N ARG A 253 -21.01 21.76 -3.81
CA ARG A 253 -21.68 21.69 -2.50
C ARG A 253 -21.09 20.56 -1.66
N TRP A 254 -21.16 20.71 -0.34
CA TRP A 254 -20.73 19.69 0.61
C TRP A 254 -21.96 18.99 1.19
N GLY A 255 -21.94 17.65 1.28
CA GLY A 255 -22.86 16.90 2.15
C GLY A 255 -24.21 16.50 1.56
N GLU A 256 -24.41 16.59 0.25
CA GLU A 256 -25.56 16.02 -0.45
C GLU A 256 -25.49 14.48 -0.61
N LEU A 257 -24.30 13.89 -0.68
CA LEU A 257 -24.10 12.43 -0.68
C LEU A 257 -24.43 11.78 0.67
N GLY A 258 -24.63 12.61 1.71
CA GLY A 258 -24.93 12.17 3.06
C GLY A 258 -23.75 11.44 3.73
N PRO A 259 -23.67 11.47 5.06
CA PRO A 259 -22.72 10.63 5.77
C PRO A 259 -23.24 9.18 5.70
N ARG A 260 -22.56 8.31 4.93
CA ARG A 260 -22.45 6.84 5.10
C ARG A 260 -22.91 5.89 3.98
N SER A 261 -23.62 6.27 2.94
CA SER A 261 -24.26 5.22 2.07
C SER A 261 -23.42 4.63 0.92
N LYS A 262 -22.20 5.10 0.64
CA LYS A 262 -21.41 4.62 -0.53
C LYS A 262 -19.93 4.28 -0.28
N MET A 263 -19.49 4.17 0.98
CA MET A 263 -18.05 4.19 1.30
C MET A 263 -17.55 3.14 2.28
N ASP A 264 -18.38 2.16 2.63
CA ASP A 264 -17.93 1.05 3.47
C ASP A 264 -16.76 0.29 2.81
N ARG A 265 -16.67 0.29 1.48
CA ARG A 265 -15.48 -0.22 0.75
C ARG A 265 -14.17 0.50 1.08
N ALA A 266 -14.16 1.83 1.29
CA ALA A 266 -12.92 2.56 1.62
C ALA A 266 -12.51 2.38 3.11
N ARG A 267 -13.44 1.93 3.96
CA ARG A 267 -13.18 1.60 5.38
C ARG A 267 -12.79 0.14 5.59
N CYS A 268 -13.05 -0.72 4.62
CA CYS A 268 -12.76 -2.15 4.69
C CYS A 268 -11.58 -2.51 3.78
N PRO A 269 -10.37 -2.74 4.35
CA PRO A 269 -9.34 -3.45 3.63
C PRO A 269 -9.94 -4.77 3.20
N ARG A 270 -10.04 -4.96 1.89
CA ARG A 270 -10.46 -6.24 1.34
C ARG A 270 -9.54 -7.33 1.90
N PRO A 271 -10.09 -8.52 2.16
CA PRO A 271 -11.49 -8.91 2.22
C PRO A 271 -11.77 -9.65 3.54
N ALA A 272 -12.03 -8.92 4.62
CA ALA A 272 -12.79 -9.45 5.77
C ALA A 272 -13.21 -8.31 6.69
N GLY A 273 -14.47 -7.85 6.61
CA GLY A 273 -15.01 -7.00 7.67
C GLY A 273 -16.21 -6.11 7.35
N CYS A 274 -16.65 -6.01 6.10
CA CYS A 274 -17.91 -5.36 5.77
C CYS A 274 -18.94 -6.46 5.51
N GLU A 275 -19.63 -6.89 6.57
CA GLU A 275 -20.94 -7.51 6.39
C GLU A 275 -21.83 -6.42 5.76
N ASP A 276 -22.19 -6.65 4.52
CA ASP A 276 -22.98 -5.75 3.68
C ASP A 276 -24.44 -5.82 4.16
N ASP A 277 -24.92 -4.76 4.82
CA ASP A 277 -26.33 -4.60 5.18
C ASP A 277 -27.13 -4.19 3.92
N GLY A 278 -27.19 -5.07 2.92
CA GLY A 278 -28.25 -5.15 1.91
C GLY A 278 -28.71 -3.86 1.22
N GLY A 279 -27.81 -2.99 0.80
CA GLY A 279 -28.13 -1.78 0.03
C GLY A 279 -27.80 -1.90 -1.45
N ASP A 280 -28.81 -2.21 -2.29
CA ASP A 280 -28.71 -2.06 -3.75
C ASP A 280 -28.37 -0.59 -4.10
N GLY A 281 -27.12 -0.33 -4.49
CA GLY A 281 -26.63 1.02 -4.70
C GLY A 281 -25.47 1.12 -5.68
N ASP A 282 -25.80 1.06 -6.98
CA ASP A 282 -25.06 1.60 -8.14
C ASP A 282 -23.52 1.47 -8.12
N ASP A 283 -23.02 0.50 -8.88
CA ASP A 283 -21.64 0.01 -9.04
C ASP A 283 -20.68 1.00 -9.73
N GLY A 284 -20.82 2.30 -9.48
CA GLY A 284 -19.94 3.32 -10.04
C GLY A 284 -18.58 3.34 -9.33
N GLY A 285 -17.52 2.91 -10.02
CA GLY A 285 -16.13 2.92 -9.55
C GLY A 285 -15.77 4.19 -8.77
N GLY A 286 -15.42 4.02 -7.50
CA GLY A 286 -15.12 5.14 -6.59
C GLY A 286 -13.76 5.77 -6.88
N LYS A 287 -13.59 7.04 -6.49
CA LYS A 287 -12.32 7.76 -6.63
C LYS A 287 -11.80 8.19 -5.27
N LEU A 288 -10.53 7.93 -4.99
CA LEU A 288 -9.87 8.30 -3.74
C LEU A 288 -8.70 9.25 -3.98
N PHE A 289 -8.45 10.16 -3.04
CA PHE A 289 -7.46 11.22 -3.21
C PHE A 289 -6.21 10.95 -2.40
N MET A 290 -5.04 11.21 -2.95
CA MET A 290 -3.82 11.31 -2.15
C MET A 290 -3.62 12.75 -1.68
N ILE A 291 -3.99 13.02 -0.41
CA ILE A 291 -4.18 14.37 0.13
C ILE A 291 -2.90 14.97 0.69
#